data_AF-A0A924FX64-F1
#
_entry.id   AF-A0A924FX64-F1
#
_cell.length_a   1.000
_cell.length_b   1.000
_cell.length_c   1.000
_cell.angle_alpha   90.00
_cell.angle_beta   90.00
_cell.angle_gamma   90.00
#
_symmetry.space_group_name_H-M   'P 1'
#
loop_
_entity.id
_entity.type
_entity.pdbx_description
1 polymer ?
#
loop_
_entity_poly.entity_id
_entity_poly.type
_entity_poly.pdbx_seq_one_letter_code
_entity_poly.pdbx_strand_id
1 'polypeptide(L)' 'MQLQPVDRAISIYEALADRTEPRGARAKLTQHLDRLYLDGERDPHRLTVHGLSFLRDFERRQNG' A
#
# COMPACT_ATOMS: atom_id res chain seq x y z
N MET A 1 1.51 -5.24 18.59
CA MET A 1 2.16 -4.17 17.81
C MET A 1 1.21 -3.78 16.69
N GLN A 2 0.82 -2.51 16.60
CA GLN A 2 -0.01 -2.04 15.48
C GLN A 2 0.93 -1.81 14.28
N LEU A 3 0.78 -2.61 13.22
CA LEU A 3 1.56 -2.43 12.00
C LEU A 3 1.23 -1.07 11.37
N GLN A 4 2.25 -0.38 10.85
CA GLN A 4 2.06 0.82 10.04
C GLN A 4 1.17 0.49 8.84
N PRO A 5 0.32 1.42 8.36
CA PRO A 5 -0.57 1.17 7.23
C PRO A 5 0.16 0.63 5.98
N VAL A 6 1.40 1.05 5.75
CA VAL A 6 2.28 0.52 4.69
C VAL A 6 2.51 -0.98 4.84
N ASP A 7 3.00 -1.40 6.02
CA ASP A 7 3.34 -2.81 6.28
C ASP A 7 2.09 -3.69 6.27
N ARG A 8 0.97 -3.16 6.79
CA ARG A 8 -0.31 -3.86 6.76
C ARG A 8 -0.82 -4.05 5.34
N ALA A 9 -0.77 -3.02 4.50
CA ALA A 9 -1.23 -3.11 3.12
C ALA A 9 -0.38 -4.09 2.30
N ILE A 10 0.95 -4.08 2.47
CA ILE A 10 1.86 -5.04 1.84
C ILE A 10 1.53 -6.47 2.27
N SER A 11 1.48 -6.73 3.58
CA SER A 11 1.22 -8.07 4.10
C SER A 11 -0.12 -8.65 3.61
N ILE A 12 -1.17 -7.83 3.57
CA ILE A 12 -2.47 -8.24 3.03
C ILE A 12 -2.39 -8.49 1.52
N TYR A 13 -1.71 -7.61 0.78
CA TYR A 13 -1.55 -7.75 -0.67
C TYR A 13 -0.84 -9.05 -1.03
N GLU A 14 0.29 -9.33 -0.38
CA GLU A 14 1.07 -10.54 -0.63
C GLU A 14 0.28 -11.81 -0.30
N ALA A 15 -0.45 -11.82 0.82
CA ALA A 15 -1.29 -12.94 1.22
C ALA A 15 -2.45 -13.20 0.22
N LEU A 16 -3.05 -12.15 -0.34
CA LEU A 16 -4.16 -12.29 -1.30
C LEU A 16 -3.69 -12.59 -2.72
N ALA A 17 -2.51 -12.11 -3.09
CA ALA A 17 -2.00 -12.23 -4.45
C ALA A 17 -1.06 -13.43 -4.65
N ASP A 18 -0.77 -14.18 -3.58
CA ASP A 18 0.12 -15.35 -3.54
C ASP A 18 1.49 -15.06 -4.20
N ARG A 19 2.01 -13.87 -3.94
CA ARG A 19 3.30 -13.38 -4.47
C ARG A 19 3.86 -12.27 -3.60
N THR A 20 5.15 -12.02 -3.74
CA THR A 20 5.83 -10.91 -3.06
C THR A 20 5.51 -9.56 -3.70
N GLU A 21 5.65 -8.48 -2.94
CA GLU A 21 5.43 -7.14 -3.49
C GLU A 21 6.37 -6.84 -4.68
N PRO A 22 5.91 -6.11 -5.71
CA PRO A 22 6.77 -5.70 -6.81
C PRO A 22 7.92 -4.80 -6.34
N ARG A 23 9.12 -4.96 -6.93
CA ARG A 23 10.30 -4.18 -6.54
C ARG A 23 10.02 -2.67 -6.64
N GLY A 24 10.28 -1.95 -5.55
CA GLY A 24 10.05 -0.49 -5.47
C GLY A 24 8.60 -0.07 -5.19
N ALA A 25 7.66 -1.01 -5.09
CA ALA A 25 6.27 -0.72 -4.71
C ALA A 25 6.21 -0.11 -3.30
N ARG A 26 6.99 -0.63 -2.35
CA ARG A 26 7.02 -0.14 -0.96
C ARG A 26 7.35 1.35 -0.85
N ALA A 27 8.42 1.81 -1.50
CA ALA A 27 8.82 3.22 -1.44
C ALA A 27 7.74 4.16 -2.02
N LYS A 28 7.12 3.76 -3.14
CA LYS A 28 6.04 4.55 -3.76
C LYS A 28 4.75 4.49 -2.93
N LEU A 29 4.46 3.36 -2.31
CA LEU A 29 3.34 3.20 -1.38
C LEU A 29 3.51 4.10 -0.15
N THR A 30 4.71 4.13 0.45
CA THR A 30 5.01 5.04 1.56
C THR A 30 4.75 6.49 1.16
N GLN A 31 5.29 6.94 0.02
CA GLN A 31 5.06 8.30 -0.47
C GLN A 31 3.57 8.61 -0.70
N HIS A 32 2.82 7.63 -1.22
CA HIS A 32 1.39 7.76 -1.44
C HIS A 32 0.61 7.94 -0.13
N LEU A 33 0.90 7.11 0.88
CA LEU A 33 0.22 7.19 2.17
C LEU A 33 0.64 8.41 2.98
N ASP A 34 1.91 8.83 2.90
CA ASP A 34 2.39 10.07 3.53
C ASP A 34 1.64 11.29 2.97
N ARG A 35 1.40 11.32 1.66
CA ARG A 35 0.61 12.39 1.05
C ARG A 35 -0.82 12.41 1.59
N LEU A 36 -1.50 11.26 1.63
CA LEU A 36 -2.85 11.18 2.17
C LEU A 36 -2.91 11.61 3.64
N TYR A 37 -1.89 11.24 4.42
CA TYR A 37 -1.75 11.65 5.81
C TYR A 37 -1.61 13.17 5.97
N LEU A 38 -0.77 13.80 5.14
CA LEU A 38 -0.60 15.25 5.10
C LEU A 38 -1.87 15.96 4.61
N ASP A 39 -2.62 15.35 3.70
CA ASP A 39 -3.89 15.84 3.17
C ASP A 39 -5.07 15.63 4.16
N GLY A 40 -4.82 15.02 5.32
CA GLY A 40 -5.76 14.93 6.44
C GLY A 40 -6.35 13.54 6.70
N GLU A 41 -6.06 12.54 5.89
CA GLU A 41 -6.48 11.15 6.15
C GLU A 41 -5.58 10.50 7.21
N ARG A 42 -6.11 10.35 8.42
CA ARG A 42 -5.35 9.79 9.55
C ARG A 42 -5.89 8.45 10.03
N ASP A 43 -7.01 7.97 9.50
CA ASP A 43 -7.55 6.67 9.90
C ASP A 43 -6.66 5.54 9.36
N PRO A 44 -6.09 4.68 10.23
CA PRO A 44 -5.20 3.62 9.80
C PRO A 44 -5.86 2.59 8.88
N HIS A 45 -7.16 2.34 9.00
CA HIS A 45 -7.88 1.40 8.14
C HIS A 45 -8.07 2.00 6.74
N ARG A 46 -8.47 3.28 6.64
CA ARG A 46 -8.60 3.98 5.36
C ARG A 46 -7.26 4.07 4.65
N LEU A 47 -6.18 4.42 5.35
CA LEU A 47 -4.83 4.40 4.78
C LEU A 47 -4.43 2.99 4.28
N THR A 48 -4.81 1.93 4.99
CA THR A 48 -4.58 0.55 4.53
C THR A 48 -5.35 0.26 3.24
N VAL A 49 -6.62 0.66 3.15
CA VAL A 49 -7.47 0.48 1.95
C VAL A 49 -6.91 1.25 0.75
N HIS A 50 -6.45 2.48 0.97
CA HIS A 50 -5.75 3.26 -0.06
C HIS A 50 -4.47 2.53 -0.52
N GLY A 51 -3.72 1.95 0.42
CA GLY A 51 -2.52 1.18 0.09
C GLY A 51 -2.79 -0.06 -0.76
N LEU A 52 -3.83 -0.82 -0.44
CA LEU A 52 -4.24 -1.99 -1.25
C LEU A 52 -4.65 -1.59 -2.67
N SER A 53 -5.39 -0.50 -2.80
CA SER A 53 -5.79 0.04 -4.12
C SER A 53 -4.56 0.47 -4.92
N PHE A 54 -3.63 1.18 -4.29
CA PHE A 54 -2.38 1.60 -4.89
C PHE A 54 -1.54 0.42 -5.40
N LEU A 55 -1.36 -0.63 -4.59
CA LEU A 55 -0.55 -1.80 -4.96
C LEU A 55 -1.12 -2.54 -6.18
N ARG A 56 -2.45 -2.72 -6.22
CA ARG A 56 -3.14 -3.32 -7.36
C ARG A 56 -2.94 -2.50 -8.64
N ASP A 57 -3.05 -1.18 -8.55
CA ASP A 57 -2.85 -0.30 -9.70
C ASP A 57 -1.39 -0.18 -10.12
N PHE A 58 -0.47 -0.24 -9.15
CA PHE A 58 0.97 -0.21 -9.41
C PHE A 58 1.38 -1.42 -10.25
N GLU A 59 0.94 -2.60 -9.84
CA GLU A 59 1.21 -3.83 -10.58
C GLU A 59 0.62 -3.82 -11.99
N ARG A 60 -0.64 -3.40 -12.15
CA ARG A 60 -1.27 -3.30 -13.48
C ARG A 60 -0.46 -2.45 -14.45
N ARG A 61 0.24 -1.43 -13.95
CA ARG A 61 1.13 -0.58 -14.75
C ARG A 61 2.51 -1.17 -15.00
N GLN A 62 2.97 -2.12 -14.18
CA GLN A 62 4.24 -2.82 -14.36
C GLN A 62 4.13 -4.01 -15.33
N ASN A 63 2.94 -4.61 -15.42
CA ASN A 63 2.67 -5.80 -16.25
C ASN A 63 1.96 -5.48 -17.59
N GLY A 64 1.80 -4.20 -17.93
CA GLY A 64 1.13 -3.72 -19.14
C GLY A 64 2.09 -3.12 -20.15
#